data_AF-A0A8J6Z311-F1
#
_entry.id   AF-A0A8J6Z311-F1
#
_cell.length_a   1.000
_cell.length_b   1.000
_cell.length_c   1.000
_cell.angle_alpha   90.00
_cell.angle_beta   90.00
_cell.angle_gamma   90.00
#
_symmetry.space_group_name_H-M   'P 1'
#
loop_
_entity.id
_entity.type
_entity.pdbx_description
1 polymer ?
#
loop_
_entity_poly.entity_id
_entity_poly.type
_entity_poly.pdbx_seq_one_letter_code
_entity_poly.pdbx_strand_id
1 'polypeptide(L)'
;ILEARYERFEDFIRAVFKDHIQFAKKNAKLLRILIQELPFQSELKQAMKEKVGNEVIKLMENVIHHFKKEGQIRDLPTYAIIRHNASVGIGYILTHLYIIPESDWDEEKETEIVIDLLMHGLAPRK
;
A
#
# COMPACT_ATOMS: atom_id res chain seq x y z
N ILE A 1 -10.55 -4.81 6.10
CA ILE A 1 -9.55 -3.80 6.54
C ILE A 1 -9.88 -2.42 6.01
N LEU A 2 -10.06 -2.25 4.69
CA LEU A 2 -10.40 -0.95 4.09
C LEU A 2 -11.76 -0.37 4.52
N GLU A 3 -12.66 -1.21 5.05
CA GLU A 3 -13.98 -0.82 5.56
C GLU A 3 -14.02 -0.64 7.09
N ALA A 4 -12.94 -1.00 7.79
CA ALA A 4 -12.88 -0.87 9.24
C ALA A 4 -12.71 0.61 9.62
N ARG A 5 -13.39 1.03 10.70
CA ARG A 5 -13.26 2.39 11.23
C ARG A 5 -12.02 2.45 12.10
N TYR A 6 -11.06 3.28 11.72
CA TYR A 6 -9.88 3.60 12.52
C TYR A 6 -9.97 5.05 12.96
N GLU A 7 -9.64 5.32 14.22
CA GLU A 7 -9.61 6.68 14.75
C GLU A 7 -8.37 7.45 14.30
N ARG A 8 -7.27 6.76 14.00
CA ARG A 8 -6.02 7.38 13.54
C ARG A 8 -5.62 6.85 12.17
N PHE A 9 -5.16 7.74 11.31
CA PHE A 9 -4.65 7.35 9.99
C PHE A 9 -3.45 6.41 10.09
N GLU A 10 -2.62 6.57 11.11
CA GLU A 10 -1.49 5.69 11.39
C GLU A 10 -1.94 4.24 11.63
N ASP A 11 -2.99 4.03 12.42
CA ASP A 11 -3.51 2.69 12.72
C ASP A 11 -4.11 2.04 11.47
N PHE A 12 -4.77 2.84 10.64
CA PHE A 12 -5.24 2.39 9.33
C PHE A 12 -4.08 1.94 8.43
N ILE A 13 -3.04 2.77 8.27
CA ILE A 13 -1.88 2.44 7.42
C ILE A 13 -1.13 1.22 7.96
N ARG A 14 -0.96 1.12 9.28
CA ARG A 14 -0.36 -0.05 9.93
C ARG A 14 -1.14 -1.32 9.62
N ALA A 15 -2.46 -1.31 9.76
CA ALA A 15 -3.30 -2.46 9.45
C ALA A 15 -3.23 -2.85 7.97
N VAL A 16 -3.24 -1.86 7.06
CA VAL A 16 -3.12 -2.08 5.62
C VAL A 16 -1.76 -2.68 5.24
N PHE A 17 -0.66 -2.16 5.77
CA PHE A 17 0.68 -2.69 5.47
C PHE A 17 0.86 -4.10 6.01
N LYS A 18 0.45 -4.36 7.27
CA LYS A 18 0.55 -5.70 7.87
C LYS A 18 -0.23 -6.75 7.06
N ASP A 19 -1.44 -6.43 6.62
CA ASP A 19 -2.24 -7.33 5.77
C ASP A 19 -1.61 -7.57 4.41
N HIS A 20 -1.14 -6.52 3.72
CA HIS A 20 -0.48 -6.67 2.43
C HIS A 20 0.79 -7.53 2.52
N ILE A 21 1.59 -7.38 3.58
CA ILE A 21 2.79 -8.18 3.80
C ILE A 21 2.41 -9.65 4.05
N GLN A 22 1.42 -9.91 4.91
CA GLN A 22 0.94 -11.27 5.17
C GLN A 22 0.37 -11.92 3.90
N PHE A 23 -0.43 -11.18 3.14
CA PHE A 23 -0.94 -11.62 1.84
C PHE A 23 0.20 -11.92 0.88
N ALA A 24 1.21 -11.06 0.82
CA ALA A 24 2.35 -11.22 -0.06
C ALA A 24 3.16 -12.48 0.25
N LYS A 25 3.41 -12.76 1.53
CA LYS A 25 4.10 -13.97 1.98
C LYS A 25 3.31 -15.23 1.66
N LYS A 26 2.02 -15.24 1.99
CA LYS A 26 1.13 -16.39 1.74
C LYS A 26 1.05 -16.72 0.24
N ASN A 27 1.18 -15.72 -0.62
CA ASN A 27 1.02 -15.84 -2.07
C ASN A 27 2.32 -15.58 -2.85
N ALA A 28 3.49 -15.69 -2.23
CA ALA A 28 4.76 -15.21 -2.80
C ALA A 28 5.06 -15.78 -4.19
N LYS A 29 4.82 -17.09 -4.39
CA LYS A 29 5.01 -17.75 -5.69
C LYS A 29 4.07 -17.19 -6.77
N LEU A 30 2.79 -16.99 -6.42
CA LEU A 30 1.79 -16.44 -7.34
C LEU A 30 2.14 -14.99 -7.70
N LEU A 31 2.48 -14.17 -6.71
CA LEU A 31 2.86 -12.77 -6.93
C LEU A 31 4.12 -12.65 -7.78
N ARG A 32 5.11 -13.52 -7.59
CA ARG A 32 6.32 -13.55 -8.43
C ARG A 32 5.98 -13.78 -9.90
N ILE A 33 5.10 -14.73 -10.21
CA ILE A 33 4.63 -14.99 -11.58
C ILE A 33 3.89 -13.76 -12.11
N LEU A 34 2.96 -13.20 -11.30
CA LEU A 34 2.20 -12.02 -11.69
C LEU A 34 3.11 -10.84 -12.02
N ILE A 35 4.12 -10.54 -11.19
CA ILE A 35 5.09 -9.46 -11.41
C ILE A 35 5.87 -9.64 -12.71
N GLN A 36 6.23 -10.89 -13.06
CA GLN A 36 6.98 -11.20 -14.28
C GLN A 36 6.11 -11.09 -15.54
N GLU A 37 4.86 -11.56 -15.49
CA GLU A 37 3.96 -11.62 -16.65
C GLU A 37 3.20 -10.32 -16.91
N LEU A 38 2.87 -9.56 -15.85
CA LEU A 38 2.05 -8.36 -15.94
C LEU A 38 2.58 -7.34 -16.98
N PRO A 39 3.90 -7.07 -17.11
CA PRO A 39 4.40 -6.14 -18.14
C PRO A 39 4.16 -6.60 -19.59
N PHE A 40 4.01 -7.90 -19.83
CA PHE A 40 3.94 -8.49 -21.18
C PHE A 40 2.52 -8.92 -21.59
N GLN A 41 1.61 -9.12 -20.64
CA GLN A 41 0.24 -9.55 -20.91
C GLN A 41 -0.77 -8.39 -20.80
N SER A 42 -1.23 -7.87 -21.95
CA SER A 42 -2.19 -6.75 -22.00
C SER A 42 -3.53 -7.07 -21.35
N GLU A 43 -4.07 -8.27 -21.56
CA GLU A 43 -5.33 -8.69 -20.94
C GLU A 43 -5.21 -8.74 -19.42
N LEU A 44 -4.06 -9.22 -18.90
CA LEU A 44 -3.80 -9.29 -17.47
C LEU A 44 -3.70 -7.90 -16.85
N LYS A 45 -3.01 -6.95 -17.51
CA LYS A 45 -2.98 -5.54 -17.06
C LYS A 45 -4.38 -4.95 -16.96
N GLN A 46 -5.20 -5.18 -17.99
CA GLN A 46 -6.56 -4.66 -18.03
C GLN A 46 -7.42 -5.27 -16.93
N ALA A 47 -7.37 -6.60 -16.75
CA ALA A 47 -8.09 -7.30 -15.70
C ALA A 47 -7.67 -6.81 -14.30
N MET A 48 -6.38 -6.60 -14.05
CA MET A 48 -5.89 -6.06 -12.77
C MET A 48 -6.42 -4.65 -12.51
N LYS A 49 -6.42 -3.78 -13.52
CA LYS A 49 -6.96 -2.42 -13.42
C LYS A 49 -8.45 -2.44 -13.09
N GLU A 50 -9.23 -3.23 -13.82
CA GLU A 50 -10.68 -3.24 -13.74
C GLU A 50 -11.20 -3.94 -12.49
N LYS A 51 -10.63 -5.10 -12.13
CA LYS A 51 -11.12 -5.95 -11.04
C LYS A 51 -10.53 -5.61 -9.68
N VAL A 52 -9.35 -4.99 -9.63
CA VAL A 52 -8.65 -4.69 -8.37
C VAL A 52 -8.43 -3.19 -8.23
N GLY A 53 -7.81 -2.56 -9.23
CA GLY A 53 -7.41 -1.15 -9.16
C GLY A 53 -8.57 -0.19 -8.87
N ASN A 54 -9.65 -0.28 -9.64
CA ASN A 54 -10.78 0.64 -9.52
C ASN A 54 -11.47 0.56 -8.15
N GLU A 55 -11.65 -0.64 -7.61
CA GLU A 55 -12.30 -0.84 -6.31
C GLU A 55 -11.41 -0.33 -5.16
N VAL A 56 -10.12 -0.69 -5.19
CA VAL A 56 -9.15 -0.23 -4.19
C VAL A 56 -9.03 1.29 -4.21
N ILE A 57 -8.93 1.91 -5.40
CA ILE A 57 -8.84 3.37 -5.51
C ILE A 57 -10.09 4.02 -4.89
N LYS A 58 -11.29 3.55 -5.22
CA LYS A 58 -12.54 4.11 -4.69
C LYS A 58 -12.64 4.00 -3.17
N LEU A 59 -12.24 2.87 -2.59
CA LEU A 59 -12.22 2.68 -1.14
C LEU A 59 -11.19 3.62 -0.49
N MET A 60 -9.99 3.70 -1.04
CA MET A 60 -8.93 4.56 -0.55
C MET A 60 -9.27 6.04 -0.65
N GLU A 61 -9.97 6.47 -1.70
CA GLU A 61 -10.44 7.85 -1.83
C GLU A 61 -11.31 8.26 -0.62
N ASN A 62 -12.28 7.43 -0.26
CA ASN A 62 -13.15 7.68 0.89
C ASN A 62 -12.36 7.77 2.20
N VAL A 63 -11.42 6.84 2.42
CA VAL A 63 -10.58 6.82 3.63
C VAL A 63 -9.70 8.07 3.71
N ILE A 64 -9.00 8.42 2.63
CA ILE A 64 -8.14 9.61 2.61
C ILE A 64 -8.95 10.89 2.81
N HIS A 65 -10.14 10.99 2.21
CA HIS A 65 -11.01 12.17 2.41
C HIS A 65 -11.49 12.27 3.86
N HIS A 66 -11.80 11.15 4.51
CA HIS A 66 -12.18 11.13 5.92
C HIS A 66 -11.06 11.69 6.80
N PHE A 67 -9.83 11.15 6.69
CA PHE A 67 -8.71 11.59 7.53
C PHE A 67 -8.19 13.00 7.21
N LYS A 68 -8.38 13.48 5.99
CA LYS A 68 -8.17 14.91 5.67
C LYS A 68 -9.14 15.82 6.40
N LYS A 69 -10.43 15.47 6.43
CA LYS A 69 -11.46 16.26 7.13
C LYS A 69 -11.20 16.34 8.64
N GLU A 70 -10.62 15.29 9.21
CA GLU A 70 -10.21 15.26 10.62
C GLU A 70 -8.87 15.96 10.88
N GLY A 71 -8.22 16.52 9.85
CA GLY A 71 -6.94 17.22 9.99
C GLY A 71 -5.75 16.30 10.26
N GLN A 72 -5.88 14.99 10.05
CA GLN A 72 -4.77 14.03 10.25
C GLN A 72 -3.83 13.94 9.06
N ILE A 73 -4.32 14.28 7.87
CA ILE A 73 -3.54 14.28 6.63
C ILE A 73 -3.56 15.69 6.04
N ARG A 74 -2.40 16.17 5.61
CA ARG A 74 -2.29 17.47 4.94
C ARG A 74 -3.05 17.51 3.61
N ASP A 75 -3.42 18.72 3.19
CA ASP A 75 -4.17 18.92 1.94
C ASP A 75 -3.28 18.76 0.69
N LEU A 76 -3.12 17.51 0.27
CA LEU A 76 -2.50 17.11 -1.00
C LEU A 76 -3.54 16.52 -1.94
N PRO A 77 -3.31 16.48 -3.27
CA PRO A 77 -4.21 15.75 -4.16
C PRO A 77 -4.40 14.28 -3.73
N THR A 78 -5.65 13.83 -3.54
CA THR A 78 -5.95 12.49 -3.01
C THR A 78 -5.32 11.38 -3.85
N TYR A 79 -5.38 11.49 -5.18
CA TYR A 79 -4.76 10.52 -6.09
C TYR A 79 -3.24 10.40 -5.85
N ALA A 80 -2.57 11.50 -5.48
CA ALA A 80 -1.13 11.51 -5.24
C ALA A 80 -0.78 10.76 -3.95
N ILE A 81 -1.61 10.94 -2.91
CA ILE A 81 -1.49 10.19 -1.65
C ILE A 81 -1.68 8.70 -1.90
N ILE A 82 -2.77 8.32 -2.61
CA ILE A 82 -3.07 6.91 -2.91
C ILE A 82 -1.93 6.28 -3.71
N ARG A 83 -1.52 6.92 -4.82
CA ARG A 83 -0.42 6.44 -5.66
C ARG A 83 0.86 6.28 -4.86
N HIS A 84 1.22 7.24 -4.00
CA HIS A 84 2.43 7.19 -3.20
C HIS A 84 2.43 6.03 -2.21
N ASN A 85 1.36 5.88 -1.42
CA ASN A 85 1.23 4.77 -0.48
C ASN A 85 1.27 3.41 -1.20
N ALA A 86 0.60 3.29 -2.36
CA ALA A 86 0.64 2.09 -3.18
C ALA A 86 2.06 1.80 -3.70
N SER A 87 2.80 2.81 -4.17
CA SER A 87 4.18 2.64 -4.63
C SER A 87 5.11 2.17 -3.52
N VAL A 88 4.94 2.68 -2.29
CA VAL A 88 5.73 2.24 -1.13
C VAL A 88 5.43 0.78 -0.79
N GLY A 89 4.15 0.40 -0.70
CA GLY A 89 3.74 -0.99 -0.44
C GLY A 89 4.18 -1.97 -1.54
N ILE A 90 3.98 -1.61 -2.81
CA ILE A 90 4.41 -2.44 -3.95
C ILE A 90 5.95 -2.54 -3.99
N GLY A 91 6.66 -1.44 -3.75
CA GLY A 91 8.12 -1.42 -3.68
C GLY A 91 8.64 -2.34 -2.58
N TYR A 92 8.03 -2.30 -1.39
CA TYR A 92 8.33 -3.21 -0.29
C TYR A 92 8.20 -4.67 -0.73
N ILE A 93 7.05 -5.03 -1.31
CA ILE A 93 6.76 -6.40 -1.78
C ILE A 93 7.76 -6.82 -2.87
N LEU A 94 8.03 -5.96 -3.85
CA LEU A 94 8.97 -6.23 -4.93
C LEU A 94 10.38 -6.50 -4.40
N THR A 95 10.86 -5.67 -3.48
CA THR A 95 12.19 -5.84 -2.90
C THR A 95 12.29 -7.18 -2.16
N HIS A 96 11.33 -7.49 -1.29
CA HIS A 96 11.35 -8.69 -0.44
C HIS A 96 11.06 -9.99 -1.19
N LEU A 97 10.23 -9.95 -2.25
CA LEU A 97 9.83 -11.17 -2.96
C LEU A 97 10.59 -11.42 -4.26
N TYR A 98 11.19 -10.38 -4.85
CA TYR A 98 11.75 -10.45 -6.19
C TYR A 98 13.21 -10.01 -6.29
N ILE A 99 13.56 -8.87 -5.69
CA ILE A 99 14.90 -8.26 -5.89
C ILE A 99 15.93 -8.89 -4.95
N ILE A 100 15.62 -9.00 -3.65
CA ILE A 100 16.54 -9.52 -2.63
C ILE A 100 15.81 -10.49 -1.68
N PRO A 101 15.28 -11.62 -2.20
CA PRO A 101 14.50 -12.57 -1.41
C PRO A 101 15.33 -13.39 -0.40
N GLU A 102 16.64 -13.47 -0.57
CA GLU A 102 17.56 -14.22 0.30
C GLU A 102 18.03 -13.47 1.55
N SER A 103 17.68 -12.19 1.69
CA SER A 103 18.10 -11.37 2.83
C SER A 103 17.23 -11.64 4.07
N ASP A 104 17.86 -11.58 5.25
CA ASP A 104 17.21 -11.81 6.55
C ASP A 104 16.66 -10.49 7.12
N TRP A 105 15.60 -9.99 6.50
CA TRP A 105 14.97 -8.73 6.87
C TRP A 105 14.22 -8.83 8.20
N ASP A 106 14.40 -7.84 9.08
CA ASP A 106 13.52 -7.63 10.23
C ASP A 106 12.23 -6.95 9.75
N GLU A 107 11.26 -7.78 9.34
CA GLU A 107 9.99 -7.35 8.74
C GLU A 107 9.19 -6.39 9.63
N GLU A 108 9.14 -6.62 10.95
CA GLU A 108 8.39 -5.75 11.86
C GLU A 108 9.08 -4.38 11.94
N LYS A 109 10.40 -4.36 12.07
CA LYS A 109 11.17 -3.11 12.11
C LYS A 109 11.06 -2.33 10.80
N GLU A 110 11.20 -3.00 9.66
CA GLU A 110 11.05 -2.37 8.34
C GLU A 110 9.65 -1.81 8.13
N THR A 111 8.62 -2.55 8.55
CA THR A 111 7.22 -2.10 8.48
C THR A 111 7.01 -0.82 9.30
N GLU A 112 7.50 -0.77 10.53
CA GLU A 112 7.37 0.43 11.36
C GLU A 112 8.18 1.62 10.82
N ILE A 113 9.36 1.39 10.24
CA ILE A 113 10.11 2.45 9.53
C ILE A 113 9.32 3.01 8.35
N VAL A 114 8.70 2.15 7.55
CA VAL A 114 7.87 2.57 6.41
C VAL A 114 6.67 3.38 6.87
N ILE A 115 5.98 2.94 7.93
CA ILE A 115 4.85 3.67 8.51
C ILE A 115 5.30 5.04 9.02
N ASP A 116 6.41 5.11 9.76
CA ASP A 116 6.95 6.36 10.29
C ASP A 116 7.27 7.38 9.19
N LEU A 117 7.93 6.93 8.11
CA LEU A 117 8.25 7.77 6.95
C LEU A 117 6.98 8.29 6.25
N LEU A 118 5.98 7.43 6.06
CA LEU A 118 4.70 7.81 5.47
C LEU A 118 3.97 8.84 6.33
N MET A 119 3.92 8.62 7.64
CA MET A 119 3.25 9.51 8.58
C MET A 119 3.93 10.89 8.61
N HIS A 120 5.25 10.94 8.68
CA HIS A 120 5.98 12.22 8.62
C HIS A 120 5.78 12.95 7.28
N GLY A 121 5.69 12.23 6.16
CA GLY A 121 5.45 12.81 4.84
C GLY A 121 4.02 13.32 4.62
N LEU A 122 3.04 12.76 5.33
CA LEU A 122 1.61 13.04 5.18
C LEU A 122 1.02 13.88 6.31
N ALA A 123 1.74 14.02 7.43
CA ALA A 123 1.33 14.85 8.55
C ALA A 123 1.15 16.33 8.15
N PRO A 124 0.21 17.05 8.79
CA PRO A 124 0.11 18.51 8.67
C PRO A 124 1.44 19.19 9.00
N ARG A 125 1.83 20.16 8.19
CA ARG A 125 2.97 21.04 8.50
C ARG A 125 2.47 22.22 9.32
N LYS A 126 3.24 22.60 10.35
CA LYS A 126 3.07 23.88 11.04
C LYS A 126 3.53 25.02 10.15
#